data_AF-A0A0L6WZ80-F1
#
_entry.id   AF-A0A0L6WZ80-F1
#
_cell.length_a   1.000
_cell.length_b   1.000
_cell.length_c   1.000
_cell.angle_alpha   90.00
_cell.angle_beta   90.00
_cell.angle_gamma   90.00
#
_symmetry.space_group_name_H-M   'P 1'
#
loop_
_entity.id
_entity.type
_entity.pdbx_description
1 polymer ?
#
loop_
_entity_poly.entity_id
_entity_poly.type
_entity_poly.pdbx_seq_one_letter_code
_entity_poly.pdbx_strand_id
1 'polypeptide(L)' 'PSKSPMASPVFFIKKKAGSLHLVQDYCVLNAMIVKNCYPLPLISELINNL' A
#
# COMPACT_ATOMS: atom_id res chain seq x y z
N PRO A 1 3.75 1.51 -21.99
CA PRO A 1 4.35 2.68 -21.29
C PRO A 1 3.29 3.75 -21.02
N SER A 2 3.27 4.33 -19.81
CA SER A 2 2.32 5.38 -19.45
C SER A 2 2.75 6.73 -20.03
N LYS A 3 1.77 7.58 -20.39
CA LYS A 3 1.95 9.00 -20.73
C LYS A 3 1.36 9.93 -19.66
N SER A 4 1.21 9.41 -18.43
CA SER A 4 0.63 10.16 -17.31
C SER A 4 1.45 11.41 -16.98
N PRO A 5 0.81 12.54 -16.67
CA PRO A 5 1.51 13.73 -16.17
C PRO A 5 2.03 13.55 -14.74
N MET A 6 1.55 12.53 -14.02
CA MET A 6 1.96 12.20 -12.65
C MET A 6 2.70 10.86 -12.62
N ALA A 7 3.75 10.81 -11.80
CA ALA A 7 4.50 9.61 -11.48
C ALA A 7 4.88 9.61 -10.00
N SER A 8 5.27 8.45 -9.49
CA SER A 8 5.83 8.31 -8.14
C SER A 8 7.19 7.59 -8.26
N PRO A 9 8.07 7.70 -7.26
CA PRO A 9 9.35 6.99 -7.26
C PRO A 9 9.18 5.49 -7.00
N VAL A 10 10.17 4.71 -7.44
CA VAL A 10 10.25 3.26 -7.21
C VAL A 10 11.57 2.90 -6.55
N PHE A 11 11.55 1.88 -5.70
CA PHE A 11 12.70 1.35 -4.98
C PHE A 11 12.72 -0.17 -5.05
N PHE A 12 13.89 -0.78 -4.88
CA PHE A 12 14.00 -2.23 -4.74
C PHE A 12 14.32 -2.60 -3.30
N ILE A 13 13.48 -3.46 -2.71
CA ILE A 13 13.70 -4.00 -1.37
C ILE A 13 14.13 -5.46 -1.49
N LYS A 14 15.19 -5.83 -0.78
CA LYS A 14 15.69 -7.21 -0.75
C LYS A 14 14.84 -8.06 0.20
N LYS A 15 14.31 -9.18 -0.30
CA LYS A 15 13.66 -10.21 0.52
C LYS A 15 14.68 -11.05 1.28
N LYS A 16 14.20 -11.73 2.32
CA LYS A 16 14.98 -12.70 3.10
C LYS A 16 15.65 -13.78 2.22
N ALA A 17 14.96 -14.23 1.17
CA ALA A 17 15.47 -15.22 0.22
C ALA A 17 16.35 -14.61 -0.90
N GLY A 18 16.72 -13.34 -0.80
CA GLY A 18 17.65 -12.67 -1.72
C GLY A 18 17.02 -12.04 -2.97
N SER A 19 15.76 -12.35 -3.30
CA SER A 19 15.07 -11.71 -4.42
C SER A 19 14.77 -10.23 -4.15
N LEU A 20 14.67 -9.42 -5.21
CA LEU A 20 14.31 -8.01 -5.13
C LEU A 20 12.82 -7.82 -5.38
N HIS A 21 12.19 -6.94 -4.61
CA HIS A 21 10.82 -6.49 -4.80
C HIS A 21 10.82 -5.03 -5.21
N LEU A 22 10.22 -4.72 -6.36
CA LEU A 22 9.93 -3.36 -6.74
C LEU A 22 8.80 -2.82 -5.86
N VAL A 23 9.04 -1.67 -5.22
CA VAL A 23 8.11 -0.98 -4.35
C VAL A 23 7.94 0.44 -4.85
N GLN A 24 6.71 0.80 -5.19
CA GLN A 24 6.32 2.14 -5.59
C GLN A 24 5.97 2.96 -4.34
N ASP A 25 6.57 4.14 -4.17
CA ASP A 25 6.32 4.99 -3.01
C ASP A 25 5.14 5.94 -3.27
N TYR A 26 3.99 5.56 -2.74
CA TYR A 26 2.76 6.32 -2.85
C TYR A 26 2.54 7.32 -1.72
N CYS A 27 3.52 7.64 -0.88
CA CYS A 27 3.30 8.50 0.31
C CYS A 27 2.65 9.84 -0.04
N VAL A 28 3.18 10.55 -1.04
CA VAL A 28 2.64 11.84 -1.49
C VAL A 28 1.25 11.66 -2.12
N LEU A 29 1.05 10.59 -2.90
CA LEU A 29 -0.24 10.29 -3.53
C LEU A 29 -1.33 10.02 -2.47
N ASN A 30 -1.02 9.22 -1.46
CA ASN A 30 -1.93 8.87 -0.38
C ASN A 30 -2.32 10.07 0.48
N ALA A 31 -1.47 11.09 0.58
CA ALA A 31 -1.78 12.33 1.29
C ALA A 31 -2.76 13.22 0.50
N MET A 32 -2.78 13.13 -0.84
CA MET A 32 -3.66 13.93 -1.70
C MET A 32 -5.04 13.29 -1.94
N ILE A 33 -5.15 11.96 -1.81
CA ILE A 33 -6.40 11.23 -2.09
C ILE A 33 -7.37 11.34 -0.91
N VAL A 34 -8.66 11.55 -1.22
CA VAL A 34 -9.76 11.48 -0.25
C VAL A 34 -9.89 10.05 0.28
N LYS A 35 -9.75 9.89 1.60
CA LYS A 35 -9.80 8.57 2.24
C LYS A 35 -11.23 8.03 2.25
N ASN A 36 -11.42 6.86 1.62
CA ASN A 36 -12.66 6.11 1.74
C ASN A 36 -12.59 5.17 2.96
N CYS A 37 -12.75 5.75 4.17
CA CYS A 37 -12.57 5.02 5.42
C CYS A 37 -13.81 4.18 5.78
N TYR A 38 -13.64 2.87 5.88
CA TYR A 38 -14.61 1.96 6.49
C TYR A 38 -13.99 1.33 7.74
N PRO A 39 -14.77 1.11 8.82
CA PRO A 39 -14.27 0.43 9.99
C PRO A 39 -13.92 -1.02 9.63
N LEU A 40 -12.65 -1.39 9.81
CA LEU A 40 -12.26 -2.79 9.80
C LEU A 40 -12.47 -3.33 11.22
N PRO A 41 -13.22 -4.42 11.39
CA PRO A 41 -13.47 -4.99 12.71
C PRO A 41 -12.18 -5.47 13.34
N LEU A 42 -12.12 -5.41 14.66
CA LEU A 42 -10.97 -5.95 15.40
C LEU A 42 -10.93 -7.47 15.26
N ILE A 43 -9.72 -8.06 15.29
CA ILE A 43 -9.57 -9.53 15.27
C ILE A 43 -10.41 -10.19 16.38
N SER A 44 -10.46 -9.60 17.58
CA SER A 44 -11.27 -10.12 18.69
C SER A 44 -12.77 -10.08 18.39
N GLU A 45 -13.26 -9.01 17.77
CA GLU A 45 -14.66 -8.91 17.36
C GLU A 45 -14.99 -9.95 16.30
N LEU A 46 -14.08 -10.19 15.35
CA LEU A 46 -14.25 -11.25 14.36
C LEU A 46 -14.31 -12.63 15.00
N ILE A 47 -13.40 -12.95 15.92
CA ILE A 47 -13.33 -14.26 16.59
C ILE A 47 -14.55 -14.50 17.49
N ASN A 48 -15.03 -13.48 18.20
CA ASN A 48 -16.19 -13.59 19.08
C ASN A 48 -17.52 -13.76 18.33
N ASN A 49 -17.55 -13.40 17.04
CA ASN A 49 -18.72 -13.51 16.16
C ASN A 49 -18.69 -14.77 15.28
N LEU A 50 -17.71 -15.67 15.46
CA LEU A 50 -17.69 -17.02 14.88
C LEU A 50 -18.53 -17.98 15.72
#